data_AF-A0A9D8HB39-F1
#
_entry.id   AF-A0A9D8HB39-F1
#
_cell.length_a   1.000
_cell.length_b   1.000
_cell.length_c   1.000
_cell.angle_alpha   90.00
_cell.angle_beta   90.00
_cell.angle_gamma   90.00
#
_symmetry.space_group_name_H-M   'P 1'
#
loop_
_entity.id
_entity.type
_entity.pdbx_description
1 polymer ?
#
loop_
_entity_poly.entity_id
_entity_poly.type
_entity_poly.pdbx_seq_one_letter_code
_entity_poly.pdbx_strand_id
1 'polypeptide(L)'
;MPRVIDKKAAPDQPSAAQLEAEISAARDNLAATLDQLRAETSPGALAARGVNAVKGFFTDEYGGVRPDRVAIVAGTVLTLIVLRRWRRSRRCHCH
;
A
#
# COMPACT_ATOMS: atom_id res chain seq x y z
N MET A 1 -47.37 -16.04 14.35
CA MET A 1 -47.02 -17.44 14.02
C MET A 1 -45.58 -17.45 13.49
N PRO A 2 -44.61 -18.10 14.15
CA PRO A 2 -43.26 -18.18 13.62
C PRO A 2 -43.20 -19.26 12.55
N ARG A 3 -42.73 -18.91 11.35
CA ARG A 3 -42.47 -19.87 10.27
C ARG A 3 -41.22 -20.65 10.64
N VAL A 4 -41.40 -21.83 11.22
CA VAL A 4 -40.36 -22.85 11.29
C VAL A 4 -39.96 -23.18 9.86
N ILE A 5 -38.74 -22.79 9.49
CA ILE A 5 -38.14 -23.26 8.25
C ILE A 5 -37.76 -24.72 8.47
N ASP A 6 -38.60 -25.62 7.97
CA ASP A 6 -38.30 -27.03 7.86
C ASP A 6 -36.97 -27.21 7.12
N LYS A 7 -35.97 -27.70 7.86
CA LYS A 7 -34.68 -28.14 7.32
C LYS A 7 -34.93 -29.40 6.49
N LYS A 8 -35.42 -29.22 5.27
CA LYS A 8 -35.52 -30.29 4.29
C LYS A 8 -34.09 -30.70 3.93
N ALA A 9 -33.67 -31.87 4.41
CA ALA A 9 -32.50 -32.55 3.91
C ALA A 9 -32.72 -32.84 2.42
N ALA A 10 -32.24 -31.96 1.56
CA ALA A 10 -32.15 -32.18 0.13
C ALA A 10 -30.93 -33.08 -0.17
N PRO A 11 -30.99 -33.95 -1.18
CA PRO A 11 -29.90 -34.85 -1.57
C PRO A 11 -28.69 -34.12 -2.17
N ASP A 12 -28.75 -32.79 -2.26
CA ASP A 12 -27.75 -31.91 -2.90
C ASP A 12 -26.80 -31.24 -1.90
N GLN A 13 -26.83 -31.58 -0.61
CA GLN A 13 -25.82 -31.07 0.31
C GLN A 13 -24.51 -31.82 0.11
N PRO A 14 -23.41 -31.12 -0.26
CA PRO A 14 -22.11 -31.74 -0.44
C PRO A 14 -21.73 -32.48 0.84
N SER A 15 -21.21 -33.69 0.68
CA SER A 15 -20.71 -34.47 1.81
C SER A 15 -19.57 -33.72 2.50
N ALA A 16 -19.33 -33.98 3.78
CA ALA A 16 -18.24 -33.32 4.52
C ALA A 16 -16.88 -33.45 3.80
N ALA A 17 -16.60 -34.60 3.18
CA ALA A 17 -15.41 -34.84 2.38
C ALA A 17 -15.33 -33.97 1.12
N GLN A 18 -16.47 -33.72 0.44
CA GLN A 18 -16.53 -32.81 -0.70
C GLN A 18 -16.30 -31.36 -0.28
N LEU A 19 -16.90 -30.95 0.85
CA LEU A 19 -16.71 -29.59 1.37
C LEU A 19 -15.26 -29.35 1.79
N GLU A 20 -14.61 -30.33 2.40
CA GLU A 20 -13.19 -30.27 2.76
C GLU A 20 -12.30 -30.16 1.51
N ALA A 21 -12.59 -30.92 0.45
CA ALA A 21 -11.86 -30.86 -0.82
C ALA A 21 -12.05 -29.50 -1.54
N GLU A 22 -13.26 -28.95 -1.50
CA GLU A 22 -13.56 -27.63 -2.05
C GLU A 22 -12.83 -26.52 -1.27
N ILE A 23 -12.77 -26.63 0.06
CA ILE A 23 -12.04 -25.67 0.91
C ILE A 23 -10.53 -25.75 0.64
N SER A 24 -9.96 -26.95 0.50
CA SER A 24 -8.54 -27.09 0.16
C SER A 24 -8.25 -26.47 -1.21
N ALA A 25 -9.07 -26.78 -2.22
CA ALA A 25 -8.92 -26.20 -3.56
C ALA A 25 -9.08 -24.67 -3.54
N ALA A 26 -10.02 -24.13 -2.76
CA ALA A 26 -10.22 -22.70 -2.63
C ALA A 26 -9.01 -22.02 -1.95
N ARG A 27 -8.41 -22.66 -0.93
CA ARG A 27 -7.20 -22.16 -0.27
C ARG A 27 -6.00 -22.13 -1.20
N ASP A 28 -5.82 -23.17 -2.02
CA ASP A 28 -4.71 -23.24 -2.98
C ASP A 28 -4.83 -22.14 -4.04
N ASN A 29 -6.04 -21.91 -4.58
CA ASN A 29 -6.30 -20.81 -5.52
C ASN A 29 -6.04 -19.43 -4.88
N LEU A 30 -6.41 -19.26 -3.61
CA LEU A 30 -6.18 -18.01 -2.90
C LEU A 30 -4.69 -17.78 -2.62
N ALA A 31 -3.94 -18.81 -2.23
CA ALA A 31 -2.50 -18.74 -2.03
C ALA A 31 -1.78 -18.33 -3.33
N ALA A 32 -2.14 -18.97 -4.46
CA ALA A 32 -1.60 -18.61 -5.77
C ALA A 32 -1.89 -17.14 -6.15
N THR A 33 -3.12 -16.68 -5.90
CA THR A 33 -3.51 -15.29 -6.14
C THR A 33 -2.75 -14.32 -5.22
N LEU A 34 -2.56 -14.67 -3.95
CA LEU A 34 -1.81 -13.87 -3.00
C LEU A 34 -0.34 -13.77 -3.36
N ASP A 35 0.28 -14.85 -3.84
CA ASP A 35 1.68 -14.84 -4.27
C ASP A 35 1.88 -13.93 -5.50
N GLN A 36 0.96 -13.99 -6.46
CA GLN A 36 0.95 -13.06 -7.58
C GLN A 36 0.78 -11.61 -7.11
N LEU A 37 -0.15 -11.36 -6.19
CA LEU A 37 -0.39 -10.02 -5.66
C LEU A 37 0.81 -9.50 -4.86
N ARG A 38 1.50 -10.35 -4.10
CA ARG A 38 2.74 -10.02 -3.38
C ARG A 38 3.88 -9.70 -4.33
N ALA A 39 3.99 -10.39 -5.47
CA ALA A 39 5.00 -10.09 -6.47
C ALA A 39 4.78 -8.69 -7.08
N GLU A 40 3.53 -8.35 -7.41
CA GLU A 40 3.17 -7.04 -7.98
C GLU A 40 3.20 -5.89 -6.97
N THR A 41 2.87 -6.17 -5.71
CA THR A 41 2.95 -5.22 -4.58
C THR A 41 4.28 -5.33 -3.82
N SER A 42 5.25 -6.02 -4.40
CA SER A 42 6.58 -6.12 -3.80
C SER A 42 7.11 -4.71 -3.51
N PRO A 43 7.80 -4.52 -2.38
CA PRO A 43 8.26 -3.19 -1.98
C PRO A 43 9.14 -2.54 -3.05
N GLY A 44 9.85 -3.32 -3.86
CA GLY A 44 10.58 -2.83 -5.03
C GLY A 44 9.68 -2.27 -6.13
N ALA A 45 8.59 -2.98 -6.48
CA ALA A 45 7.62 -2.51 -7.47
C ALA A 45 6.82 -1.30 -6.97
N LEU A 46 6.41 -1.28 -5.71
CA LEU A 46 5.75 -0.13 -5.09
C LEU A 46 6.69 1.08 -4.99
N ALA A 47 7.96 0.87 -4.62
CA ALA A 47 8.96 1.93 -4.56
C ALA A 47 9.24 2.50 -5.97
N ALA A 48 9.36 1.65 -6.99
CA ALA A 48 9.55 2.11 -8.37
C ALA A 48 8.35 2.95 -8.84
N ARG A 49 7.11 2.51 -8.56
CA ARG A 49 5.89 3.28 -8.86
C ARG A 49 5.86 4.61 -8.10
N GLY A 50 6.23 4.61 -6.81
CA GLY A 50 6.32 5.82 -5.99
C GLY A 50 7.38 6.80 -6.49
N VAL A 51 8.57 6.33 -6.82
CA VAL A 51 9.66 7.16 -7.38
C VAL A 51 9.25 7.74 -8.73
N ASN A 52 8.60 6.97 -9.59
CA ASN A 52 8.12 7.46 -10.89
C ASN A 52 6.99 8.50 -10.73
N ALA A 53 6.06 8.29 -9.79
CA ALA A 53 5.03 9.28 -9.47
C ALA A 53 5.62 10.58 -8.91
N VAL A 54 6.62 10.48 -8.03
CA VAL A 54 7.35 11.64 -7.50
C VAL A 54 8.10 12.35 -8.62
N LYS A 55 8.85 11.62 -9.46
CA LYS A 55 9.56 12.20 -10.61
C LYS A 55 8.60 12.92 -11.56
N GLY A 56 7.45 12.32 -11.88
CA GLY A 56 6.40 12.94 -12.70
C GLY A 56 5.83 14.24 -12.13
N PHE A 57 5.87 14.43 -10.80
CA PHE A 57 5.51 15.71 -10.19
C PHE A 57 6.59 16.79 -10.37
N PHE A 58 7.84 16.39 -10.56
CA PHE A 58 9.00 17.27 -10.70
C PHE A 58 9.42 17.52 -12.17
N THR A 59 9.03 16.66 -13.12
CA THR A 59 9.34 16.77 -14.56
C THR A 59 8.16 17.31 -15.36
N ASP A 60 8.38 18.37 -16.15
CA ASP A 60 7.42 18.91 -17.12
C ASP A 60 7.51 18.19 -18.48
N GLU A 61 6.53 18.40 -19.37
CA GLU A 61 6.42 17.80 -20.72
C GLU A 61 7.67 18.00 -21.61
N TYR A 62 8.51 19.01 -21.30
CA TYR A 62 9.74 19.30 -22.04
C TYR A 62 11.03 18.73 -21.42
N GLY A 63 10.95 17.86 -20.40
CA GLY A 63 12.14 17.37 -19.69
C GLY A 63 12.82 18.43 -18.81
N GLY A 64 12.18 19.60 -18.65
CA GLY A 64 12.62 20.66 -17.75
C GLY A 64 12.12 20.43 -16.33
N VAL A 65 13.03 20.53 -15.36
CA VAL A 65 12.68 20.63 -13.94
C VAL A 65 11.88 21.92 -13.75
N ARG A 66 10.63 21.87 -13.26
CA ARG A 66 9.82 23.09 -13.01
C ARG A 66 10.51 23.92 -11.91
N PRO A 67 11.20 25.02 -12.25
CA PRO A 67 12.09 25.70 -11.32
C PRO A 67 11.30 26.32 -10.16
N ASP A 68 10.09 26.81 -10.40
CA ASP A 68 9.19 27.35 -9.36
C ASP A 68 8.87 26.34 -8.27
N ARG A 69 8.49 25.11 -8.64
CA ARG A 69 8.09 24.08 -7.67
C ARG A 69 9.30 23.54 -6.91
N VAL A 70 10.43 23.37 -7.60
CA VAL A 70 11.67 22.93 -6.96
C VAL A 70 12.22 24.00 -6.03
N ALA A 71 12.16 25.28 -6.39
CA ALA A 71 12.58 26.38 -5.52
C ALA A 71 11.77 26.43 -4.22
N ILE A 72 10.44 26.29 -4.29
CA ILE A 72 9.58 26.27 -3.09
C ILE A 72 9.91 25.07 -2.19
N VAL A 73 10.02 23.87 -2.76
CA VAL A 73 10.31 22.66 -1.98
C VAL A 73 11.74 22.69 -1.41
N ALA A 74 12.73 23.08 -2.18
CA ALA A 74 14.11 23.23 -1.71
C ALA A 74 14.20 24.31 -0.61
N GLY A 75 13.54 25.46 -0.79
CA GLY A 75 13.51 26.54 0.19
C GLY A 75 12.89 26.13 1.53
N THR A 76 11.75 25.42 1.48
CA THR A 76 11.09 24.90 2.70
C THR A 76 11.93 23.87 3.44
N VAL A 77 12.55 22.92 2.73
CA VAL A 77 13.43 21.90 3.33
C VAL A 77 14.66 22.55 3.96
N LEU A 78 15.32 23.46 3.27
CA LEU A 78 16.48 24.19 3.80
C LEU A 78 16.11 24.98 5.06
N THR A 79 14.98 25.70 5.02
CA THR A 79 14.48 26.46 6.18
C THR A 79 14.21 25.54 7.38
N LEU A 80 13.58 24.38 7.16
CA LEU A 80 13.33 23.40 8.20
C LEU A 80 14.63 22.83 8.80
N ILE A 81 15.62 22.51 7.96
CA ILE A 81 16.91 21.99 8.42
C ILE A 81 17.64 23.03 9.27
N VAL A 82 17.73 24.27 8.79
CA VAL A 82 18.34 25.39 9.52
C VAL A 82 17.61 25.62 10.84
N LEU A 83 16.28 25.71 10.82
CA LEU A 83 15.45 25.89 12.01
C LEU A 83 15.65 24.74 13.00
N ARG A 84 15.70 23.49 12.53
CA ARG A 84 15.89 22.30 13.38
C ARG A 84 17.30 22.27 13.98
N ARG A 85 18.33 22.61 13.21
CA ARG A 85 19.72 22.67 13.68
C ARG A 85 19.90 23.81 14.69
N TRP A 86 19.30 24.97 14.43
CA TRP A 86 19.27 26.09 15.37
C TRP A 86 18.52 25.73 16.65
N ARG A 87 17.32 25.13 16.56
CA ARG A 87 16.59 24.62 17.73
C ARG A 87 17.37 23.57 18.51
N ARG A 88 18.19 22.74 17.85
CA ARG A 88 19.06 21.76 18.52
C ARG A 88 20.24 22.44 19.22
N SER A 89 20.88 23.42 18.57
CA SER A 89 22.00 24.18 19.12
C SER A 89 21.57 25.05 20.33
N ARG A 90 20.40 25.68 20.25
CA ARG A 90 19.80 26.48 21.32
C ARG A 90 19.48 25.66 22.58
N ARG A 91 19.25 24.35 22.44
CA ARG A 91 19.04 23.43 23.59
C ARG A 91 20.34 23.08 24.32
N CYS A 92 21.48 23.21 23.66
CA CYS A 92 22.80 22.98 24.28
C CYS A 92 23.43 24.26 24.85
N HIS A 93 22.90 25.44 24.54
CA HIS A 93 23.40 26.73 25.05
C HIS A 93 22.80 27.15 26.41
N CYS A 94 21.98 26.30 27.03
CA CYS A 94 21.36 26.55 28.34
C CYS A 94 21.87 25.61 29.44
N HIS A 95 23.07 25.04 29.29
CA HIS A 95 23.72 24.21 30.30
C HIS A 95 25.17 24.66 30.48
#